data_AF-A0A7C6WC44-F1
#
_entry.id   AF-A0A7C6WC44-F1
#
_cell.length_a   1.000
_cell.length_b   1.000
_cell.length_c   1.000
_cell.angle_alpha   90.00
_cell.angle_beta   90.00
_cell.angle_gamma   90.00
#
_symmetry.space_group_name_H-M   'P 1'
#
loop_
_entity.id
_entity.type
_entity.pdbx_description
1 polymer ?
#
loop_
_entity_poly.entity_id
_entity_poly.type
_entity_poly.pdbx_seq_one_letter_code
_entity_poly.pdbx_strand_id
1 'polypeptide(L)'
;MKKTDILLLLTDLSEKKGDAKAANYILDLYKQKDIPKEIIKYLKDNIDLDVINFYEHLRNSHNQKRSSLYKNIVKEVTVTEEVLITLCSYILQVNIFARKVEDKERFFSNCLIQDTTDILSNYYKTYNIEACIDMLVRIRANIKLFE
;
A
#
# COMPACT_ATOMS: atom_id res chain seq x y z
N MET A 1 -1.34 -13.24 2.94
CA MET A 1 -0.30 -12.46 2.24
C MET A 1 0.51 -13.39 1.33
N LYS A 2 0.81 -13.01 0.08
CA LYS A 2 1.63 -13.81 -0.85
C LYS A 2 3.11 -13.41 -0.73
N LYS A 3 4.03 -14.30 -1.12
CA LYS A 3 5.48 -14.03 -1.17
C LYS A 3 5.81 -12.80 -2.03
N THR A 4 5.08 -12.63 -3.14
CA THR A 4 5.17 -11.46 -4.03
C THR A 4 4.80 -10.15 -3.34
N ASP A 5 3.79 -10.16 -2.45
CA ASP A 5 3.38 -8.97 -1.69
C ASP A 5 4.51 -8.53 -0.74
N ILE A 6 5.21 -9.49 -0.13
CA ILE A 6 6.33 -9.23 0.80
C ILE A 6 7.56 -8.73 0.06
N LEU A 7 7.88 -9.34 -1.09
CA LEU A 7 8.99 -8.86 -1.93
C LEU A 7 8.77 -7.40 -2.31
N LEU A 8 7.56 -7.04 -2.74
CA LEU A 8 7.23 -5.67 -3.11
C LEU A 8 7.48 -4.67 -1.97
N LEU A 9 7.04 -5.01 -0.75
CA LEU A 9 7.24 -4.15 0.43
C LEU A 9 8.71 -4.06 0.86
N LEU A 10 9.45 -5.16 0.81
CA LEU A 10 10.88 -5.16 1.13
C LEU A 10 11.69 -4.39 0.09
N THR A 11 11.36 -4.51 -1.19
CA THR A 11 11.98 -3.72 -2.26
C THR A 11 11.73 -2.24 -2.05
N ASP A 12 10.49 -1.85 -1.72
CA ASP A 12 10.18 -0.46 -1.38
C ASP A 12 11.02 0.07 -0.20
N LEU A 13 11.22 -0.72 0.86
CA LEU A 13 12.08 -0.34 1.99
C LEU A 13 13.56 -0.28 1.59
N SER A 14 14.03 -1.24 0.80
CA SER A 14 15.43 -1.31 0.38
C SER A 14 15.80 -0.16 -0.56
N GLU A 15 14.96 0.12 -1.56
CA GLU A 15 15.26 1.09 -2.62
C GLU A 15 14.95 2.53 -2.20
N LYS A 16 13.83 2.75 -1.50
CA LYS A 16 13.42 4.12 -1.13
C LYS A 16 13.99 4.59 0.19
N LYS A 17 14.16 3.69 1.16
CA LYS A 17 14.67 4.04 2.50
C LYS A 17 16.13 3.62 2.70
N GLY A 18 16.76 2.96 1.71
CA GLY A 18 18.15 2.53 1.79
C GLY A 18 18.40 1.46 2.86
N ASP A 19 17.37 0.69 3.23
CA ASP A 19 17.48 -0.27 4.34
C ASP A 19 18.19 -1.56 3.89
N ALA A 20 19.45 -1.72 4.29
CA ALA A 20 20.27 -2.90 4.01
C ALA A 20 19.71 -4.19 4.64
N LYS A 21 18.93 -4.09 5.72
CA LYS A 21 18.28 -5.24 6.35
C LYS A 21 17.13 -5.77 5.49
N ALA A 22 16.40 -4.87 4.82
CA ALA A 22 15.37 -5.26 3.85
C ALA A 22 15.97 -6.03 2.66
N ALA A 23 17.14 -5.62 2.16
CA ALA A 23 17.86 -6.33 1.09
C ALA A 23 18.23 -7.78 1.48
N ASN A 24 18.69 -7.99 2.71
CA ASN A 24 19.00 -9.33 3.23
C ASN A 24 17.73 -10.19 3.33
N TYR A 25 16.62 -9.63 3.81
CA TYR A 25 15.35 -10.35 3.88
C TYR A 25 14.77 -10.72 2.52
N ILE A 26 15.04 -9.95 1.46
CA ILE A 26 14.68 -10.34 0.09
C ILE A 26 15.41 -11.64 -0.29
N LEU A 27 16.73 -11.71 -0.08
CA LEU A 27 17.54 -12.88 -0.39
C LEU A 27 17.10 -14.11 0.42
N ASP A 28 16.80 -13.92 1.70
CA ASP A 28 16.33 -15.00 2.56
C ASP A 28 14.95 -15.50 2.14
N LEU A 29 14.05 -14.58 1.76
CA LEU A 29 12.73 -14.95 1.28
C LEU A 29 12.84 -15.80 0.00
N TYR A 30 13.75 -15.50 -0.94
CA TYR A 30 13.96 -16.34 -2.12
C TYR A 30 14.36 -17.78 -1.78
N LYS A 31 15.21 -17.98 -0.76
CA LYS A 31 15.72 -19.30 -0.34
C LYS A 31 14.67 -20.14 0.39
N GLN A 32 13.69 -19.51 1.02
CA GLN A 32 12.69 -20.20 1.84
C GLN A 32 11.40 -20.50 1.08
N LYS A 33 10.81 -21.67 1.38
CA LYS A 33 9.51 -22.09 0.84
C LYS A 33 8.36 -21.32 1.49
N ASP A 34 8.44 -21.13 2.80
CA ASP A 34 7.47 -20.42 3.61
C ASP A 34 7.95 -19.00 3.94
N ILE A 35 7.01 -18.14 4.35
CA ILE A 35 7.31 -16.77 4.77
C ILE A 35 7.73 -16.77 6.24
N PRO A 36 8.97 -16.34 6.59
CA PRO A 36 9.39 -16.20 7.97
C PRO A 36 8.53 -15.19 8.74
N LYS A 37 8.12 -15.55 9.95
CA LYS A 37 7.40 -14.63 10.86
C LYS A 37 8.21 -13.37 11.18
N GLU A 38 9.54 -13.49 11.23
CA GLU A 38 10.45 -12.38 11.49
C GLU A 38 10.38 -11.30 10.40
N ILE A 39 10.24 -11.68 9.13
CA ILE A 39 10.09 -10.73 8.02
C ILE A 39 8.77 -9.96 8.13
N ILE A 40 7.67 -10.65 8.48
CA ILE A 40 6.38 -10.00 8.69
C ILE A 40 6.46 -9.02 9.87
N LYS A 41 7.08 -9.44 10.98
CA LYS A 41 7.28 -8.58 12.15
C LYS A 41 8.10 -7.34 11.78
N TYR A 42 9.22 -7.53 11.10
CA TYR A 42 10.08 -6.44 10.66
C TYR A 42 9.34 -5.43 9.75
N LEU A 43 8.52 -5.90 8.81
CA LEU A 43 7.70 -5.02 7.98
C LEU A 43 6.72 -4.19 8.81
N LYS A 44 6.06 -4.80 9.81
CA LYS A 44 5.12 -4.10 10.70
C LYS A 44 5.82 -3.07 11.58
N ASP A 45 6.98 -3.41 12.13
CA ASP A 45 7.75 -2.54 13.02
C ASP A 45 8.29 -1.27 12.30
N ASN A 46 8.36 -1.29 10.97
CA ASN A 46 8.81 -0.16 10.14
C ASN A 46 7.69 0.73 9.61
N ILE A 47 6.43 0.46 10.00
CA ILE A 47 5.27 1.25 9.56
C ILE A 47 4.74 2.08 10.71
N ASP A 48 4.39 3.32 10.39
CA ASP A 48 3.84 4.28 11.33
C ASP A 48 2.48 3.82 11.88
N LEU A 49 2.24 4.04 13.18
CA LEU A 49 0.98 3.70 13.83
C LEU A 49 -0.23 4.38 13.15
N ASP A 50 -0.08 5.61 12.68
CA ASP A 50 -1.15 6.31 11.97
C ASP A 50 -1.53 5.65 10.65
N VAL A 51 -0.56 5.03 9.97
CA VAL A 51 -0.77 4.27 8.73
C VAL A 51 -1.50 2.96 9.02
N ILE A 52 -1.14 2.30 10.13
CA ILE A 52 -1.86 1.10 10.60
C ILE A 52 -3.33 1.45 10.86
N ASN A 53 -3.56 2.50 11.66
CA ASN A 53 -4.91 2.98 11.99
C ASN A 53 -5.70 3.40 10.74
N PHE A 54 -5.03 3.97 9.74
CA PHE A 54 -5.63 4.30 8.47
C PHE A 54 -6.07 3.06 7.70
N TYR A 55 -5.25 2.02 7.58
CA TYR A 55 -5.63 0.80 6.87
C TYR A 55 -6.73 0.03 7.61
N GLU A 56 -6.76 0.05 8.95
CA GLU A 56 -7.88 -0.47 9.73
C GLU A 56 -9.18 0.31 9.47
N HIS A 57 -9.11 1.63 9.41
CA HIS A 57 -10.24 2.48 9.04
C HIS A 57 -10.70 2.22 7.61
N LEU A 58 -9.77 2.07 6.67
CA LEU A 58 -10.08 1.75 5.28
C LEU A 58 -10.78 0.39 5.17
N ARG A 59 -10.37 -0.60 5.97
CA ARG A 59 -11.00 -1.93 6.01
C ARG A 59 -12.44 -1.85 6.52
N ASN A 60 -12.71 -1.03 7.53
CA ASN A 60 -14.00 -0.97 8.22
C ASN A 60 -14.80 0.30 7.85
N SER A 61 -15.97 0.12 7.23
CA SER A 61 -16.92 1.23 7.04
C SER A 61 -17.56 1.66 8.37
N HIS A 62 -18.28 2.78 8.36
CA HIS A 62 -19.02 3.32 9.52
C HIS A 62 -19.93 2.28 10.23
N ASN A 63 -20.38 1.24 9.53
CA ASN A 63 -21.23 0.16 10.06
C ASN A 63 -20.48 -1.16 10.29
N GLN A 64 -19.15 -1.12 10.47
CA GLN A 64 -18.27 -2.30 10.64
C GLN A 64 -18.29 -3.31 9.47
N LYS A 65 -18.94 -2.99 8.36
CA LYS A 65 -18.86 -3.76 7.11
C LYS A 65 -17.58 -3.42 6.36
N ARG A 66 -17.03 -4.35 5.57
CA ARG A 66 -15.92 -4.05 4.65
C ARG A 66 -16.26 -2.85 3.75
N SER A 67 -15.43 -1.82 3.75
CA SER A 67 -15.67 -0.62 2.95
C SER A 67 -15.67 -0.94 1.46
N SER A 68 -16.42 -0.17 0.65
CA SER A 68 -16.47 -0.36 -0.80
C SER A 68 -15.09 -0.18 -1.43
N LEU A 69 -14.34 0.81 -0.95
CA LEU A 69 -12.97 1.08 -1.39
C LEU A 69 -12.04 -0.10 -1.06
N TYR A 70 -12.09 -0.62 0.16
CA TYR A 70 -11.31 -1.81 0.53
C TYR A 70 -11.64 -2.98 -0.40
N LYS A 71 -12.92 -3.25 -0.66
CA LYS A 71 -13.34 -4.31 -1.61
C LYS A 71 -12.76 -4.09 -3.00
N ASN A 72 -12.76 -2.85 -3.49
CA ASN A 72 -12.18 -2.50 -4.78
C ASN A 72 -10.66 -2.61 -4.83
N ILE A 73 -9.97 -2.36 -3.72
CA ILE A 73 -8.52 -2.53 -3.65
C ILE A 73 -8.14 -4.01 -3.61
N VAL A 74 -8.85 -4.82 -2.84
CA VAL A 74 -8.50 -6.25 -2.67
C VAL A 74 -8.96 -7.13 -3.83
N LYS A 75 -9.99 -6.74 -4.58
CA LYS A 75 -10.41 -7.44 -5.80
C LYS A 75 -9.38 -7.20 -6.91
N GLU A 76 -9.15 -8.18 -7.78
CA GLU A 76 -8.33 -7.98 -8.98
C GLU A 76 -9.12 -7.14 -9.98
N VAL A 77 -8.73 -5.87 -10.12
CA VAL A 77 -9.36 -4.91 -11.04
C VAL A 77 -8.47 -4.75 -12.26
N THR A 78 -9.01 -5.06 -13.43
CA THR A 78 -8.34 -4.87 -14.72
C THR A 78 -9.03 -3.82 -15.60
N VAL A 79 -10.23 -3.37 -15.22
CA VAL A 79 -10.96 -2.33 -15.93
C VAL A 79 -10.37 -0.97 -15.59
N THR A 80 -9.86 -0.25 -16.60
CA THR A 80 -9.20 1.05 -16.47
C THR A 80 -9.98 2.04 -15.59
N GLU A 81 -11.27 2.23 -15.86
CA GLU A 81 -12.11 3.16 -15.12
C GLU A 81 -12.18 2.79 -13.63
N GLU A 82 -12.35 1.52 -13.31
CA GLU A 82 -12.40 1.06 -11.93
C GLU A 82 -11.07 1.27 -11.19
N VAL A 83 -9.93 1.09 -11.87
CA VAL A 83 -8.60 1.37 -11.30
C VAL A 83 -8.48 2.86 -10.95
N LEU A 84 -8.82 3.74 -11.90
CA LEU A 84 -8.72 5.20 -11.69
C LEU A 84 -9.64 5.67 -10.56
N ILE A 85 -10.90 5.23 -10.56
CA ILE A 85 -11.86 5.55 -9.50
C ILE A 85 -11.33 5.07 -8.13
N THR A 86 -10.73 3.88 -8.09
CA THR A 86 -10.19 3.30 -6.87
C THR A 86 -9.00 4.11 -6.34
N LEU A 87 -8.05 4.50 -7.20
CA LEU A 87 -6.91 5.32 -6.81
C LEU A 87 -7.32 6.74 -6.39
N CYS A 88 -8.24 7.38 -7.10
CA CYS A 88 -8.79 8.68 -6.70
C CYS A 88 -9.50 8.61 -5.35
N SER A 89 -10.30 7.55 -5.15
CA SER A 89 -10.98 7.29 -3.87
C SER A 89 -9.99 7.04 -2.74
N TYR A 90 -8.88 6.35 -3.02
CA TYR A 90 -7.79 6.15 -2.06
C TYR A 90 -7.19 7.47 -1.61
N ILE A 91 -6.79 8.35 -2.55
CA ILE A 91 -6.26 9.69 -2.23
C ILE A 91 -7.25 10.46 -1.35
N LEU A 92 -8.54 10.44 -1.69
CA LEU A 92 -9.57 11.12 -0.90
C LEU A 92 -9.62 10.58 0.54
N GLN A 93 -9.62 9.26 0.72
CA GLN A 93 -9.66 8.65 2.06
C GLN A 93 -8.41 8.94 2.87
N VAL A 94 -7.22 8.94 2.25
CA VAL A 94 -5.97 9.35 2.93
C VAL A 94 -6.11 10.80 3.44
N ASN A 95 -6.58 11.72 2.59
CA ASN A 95 -6.77 13.12 2.98
C ASN A 95 -7.83 13.31 4.08
N ILE A 96 -8.94 12.58 4.00
CA ILE A 96 -9.98 12.61 5.04
C ILE A 96 -9.40 12.13 6.38
N PHE A 97 -8.64 11.03 6.36
CA PHE A 97 -8.03 10.48 7.57
C PHE A 97 -6.96 11.40 8.15
N ALA A 98 -6.14 12.04 7.30
CA ALA A 98 -5.09 12.96 7.72
C ALA A 98 -5.59 14.16 8.54
N ARG A 99 -6.89 14.49 8.49
CA ARG A 99 -7.49 15.56 9.30
C ARG A 99 -7.32 15.34 10.81
N LYS A 100 -7.28 14.08 11.25
CA LYS A 100 -7.12 13.70 12.66
C LYS A 100 -5.70 13.25 13.02
N VAL A 101 -4.76 13.33 12.06
CA VAL A 101 -3.36 12.97 12.27
C VAL A 101 -2.58 14.22 12.67
N GLU A 102 -1.74 14.09 13.70
CA GLU A 102 -0.86 15.15 14.18
C GLU A 102 0.26 15.42 13.18
N ASP A 103 1.11 14.42 12.92
CA ASP A 103 2.21 14.50 11.97
C ASP A 103 1.78 14.07 10.55
N LYS A 104 1.16 15.01 9.83
CA LYS A 104 0.65 14.77 8.47
C LYS A 104 1.76 14.47 7.47
N GLU A 105 2.92 15.11 7.62
CA GLU A 105 4.04 14.94 6.70
C GLU A 105 4.55 13.50 6.76
N ARG A 106 4.80 13.01 7.97
CA ARG A 106 5.21 11.62 8.19
C ARG A 106 4.13 10.63 7.76
N PHE A 107 2.85 10.91 8.03
CA PHE A 107 1.76 10.08 7.56
C PHE A 107 1.67 10.00 6.03
N PHE A 108 1.73 11.13 5.34
CA PHE A 108 1.68 11.16 3.87
C PHE A 108 2.87 10.44 3.25
N SER A 109 4.08 10.59 3.83
CA SER A 109 5.28 9.90 3.35
C SER A 109 5.17 8.37 3.41
N ASN A 110 4.32 7.82 4.29
CA ASN A 110 4.14 6.39 4.47
C ASN A 110 2.83 5.84 3.86
N CYS A 111 1.95 6.70 3.31
CA CYS A 111 0.65 6.32 2.73
C CYS A 111 0.63 6.34 1.19
N LEU A 112 1.77 6.28 0.50
CA LEU A 112 1.87 6.24 -0.97
C LEU A 112 1.07 7.33 -1.73
N ILE A 113 0.66 8.40 -1.06
CA ILE A 113 -0.27 9.40 -1.62
C ILE A 113 0.39 10.19 -2.74
N GLN A 114 1.66 10.55 -2.56
CA GLN A 114 2.44 11.28 -3.55
C GLN A 114 2.63 10.44 -4.80
N ASP A 115 3.16 9.21 -4.66
CA ASP A 115 3.31 8.29 -5.79
C ASP A 115 1.98 8.05 -6.53
N THR A 116 0.87 7.89 -5.79
CA THR A 116 -0.45 7.66 -6.40
C THR A 116 -0.89 8.87 -7.23
N THR A 117 -0.64 10.08 -6.71
CA THR A 117 -0.97 11.33 -7.40
C THR A 117 -0.13 11.50 -8.66
N ASP A 118 1.16 11.22 -8.58
CA ASP A 118 2.09 11.34 -9.71
C ASP A 118 1.73 10.35 -10.83
N ILE A 119 1.40 9.10 -10.47
CA ILE A 119 0.98 8.07 -11.43
C ILE A 119 -0.35 8.44 -12.10
N LEU A 120 -1.34 8.94 -11.36
CA LEU A 120 -2.59 9.42 -11.95
C LEU A 120 -2.36 10.61 -12.88
N SER A 121 -1.50 11.56 -12.49
CA SER A 121 -1.12 12.68 -13.35
C SER A 121 -0.45 12.20 -14.64
N ASN A 122 0.43 11.21 -14.54
CA ASN A 122 1.09 10.61 -15.69
C ASN A 122 0.10 9.86 -16.60
N TYR A 123 -0.88 9.16 -16.04
CA TYR A 123 -1.95 8.54 -16.81
C TYR A 123 -2.70 9.57 -17.64
N TYR A 124 -3.08 10.73 -17.09
CA TYR A 124 -3.80 11.75 -17.87
C TYR A 124 -2.98 12.37 -19.00
N LYS A 125 -1.66 12.20 -18.98
CA LYS A 125 -0.76 12.64 -20.06
C LYS A 125 -0.51 11.55 -21.10
N THR A 126 -0.44 10.29 -20.68
CA THR A 126 0.08 9.19 -21.50
C THR A 126 -0.96 8.12 -21.84
N TYR A 127 -2.07 8.08 -21.11
CA TYR A 127 -3.09 7.04 -21.11
C TYR A 127 -2.55 5.63 -20.83
N ASN A 128 -1.33 5.51 -20.27
CA ASN A 128 -0.77 4.22 -19.84
C ASN A 128 -1.30 3.85 -18.45
N ILE A 129 -2.08 2.76 -18.38
CA ILE A 129 -2.72 2.27 -17.15
C ILE A 129 -1.84 1.32 -16.32
N GLU A 130 -0.76 0.77 -16.89
CA GLU A 130 0.08 -0.25 -16.23
C GLU A 130 0.60 0.23 -14.87
N ALA A 131 1.15 1.45 -14.83
CA ALA A 131 1.63 2.06 -13.59
C ALA A 131 0.52 2.24 -12.53
N CYS A 132 -0.72 2.52 -12.95
CA CYS A 132 -1.87 2.63 -12.04
C CYS A 132 -2.25 1.25 -11.47
N ILE A 133 -2.18 0.20 -12.28
CA ILE A 133 -2.44 -1.17 -11.84
C ILE A 133 -1.37 -1.59 -10.83
N ASP A 134 -0.10 -1.33 -11.12
CA ASP A 134 1.02 -1.62 -10.21
C ASP A 134 0.88 -0.86 -8.88
N MET A 135 0.47 0.41 -8.93
CA MET A 135 0.19 1.18 -7.72
C MET A 135 -0.93 0.55 -6.89
N LEU A 136 -2.00 0.09 -7.53
CA LEU A 136 -3.09 -0.60 -6.83
C LEU A 136 -2.62 -1.89 -6.15
N VAL A 137 -1.71 -2.63 -6.80
CA VAL A 137 -1.07 -3.83 -6.21
C VAL A 137 -0.22 -3.47 -5.00
N ARG A 138 0.55 -2.37 -5.05
CA ARG A 138 1.34 -1.87 -3.91
C ARG A 138 0.46 -1.47 -2.72
N ILE A 139 -0.63 -0.75 -2.97
CA ILE A 139 -1.59 -0.39 -1.91
C ILE A 139 -2.22 -1.65 -1.31
N ARG A 140 -2.60 -2.62 -2.15
CA ARG A 140 -3.15 -3.91 -1.69
C ARG A 140 -2.15 -4.68 -0.82
N ALA A 141 -0.87 -4.70 -1.17
CA ALA A 141 0.17 -5.37 -0.39
C ALA A 141 0.31 -4.76 1.01
N ASN A 142 0.30 -3.41 1.12
CA ASN A 142 0.32 -2.71 2.40
C ASN A 142 -0.88 -3.07 3.28
N ILE A 143 -2.09 -3.08 2.72
CA ILE A 143 -3.30 -3.45 3.47
C ILE A 143 -3.21 -4.90 3.99
N LYS A 144 -2.75 -5.83 3.15
CA LYS A 144 -2.63 -7.25 3.50
C LYS A 144 -1.58 -7.55 4.55
N LEU A 145 -0.62 -6.66 4.78
CA LEU A 145 0.36 -6.82 5.86
C LEU A 145 -0.33 -6.77 7.24
N PHE A 146 -1.46 -6.07 7.35
CA PHE A 146 -2.22 -5.88 8.59
C PHE A 146 -3.43 -6.83 8.73
N GLU A 147 -3.55 -7.83 7.86
CA GLU A 147 -4.54 -8.91 7.97
C GLU A 147 -4.00 -10.12 8.73
#